data_AF-A0A0Q5M1L1-F1
#
_entry.id   AF-A0A0Q5M1L1-F1
#
_cell.length_a   1.000
_cell.length_b   1.000
_cell.length_c   1.000
_cell.angle_alpha   90.00
_cell.angle_beta   90.00
_cell.angle_gamma   90.00
#
_symmetry.space_group_name_H-M   'P 1'
#
loop_
_entity.id
_entity.type
_entity.pdbx_description
1 polymer ?
#
loop_
_entity_poly.entity_id
_entity_poly.type
_entity_poly.pdbx_seq_one_letter_code
_entity_poly.pdbx_strand_id
1 'polypeptide(L)'
;MRRHRSRLTAAGVAAFATVLTLTGCVLDACPAIGYLDTSPIRLVFEGSPPTDATVSACFGTHCEPAPVTPAPDGSYSVPQRPPFLDHAASQPQTVRVVVTTKAEVLDDAVHDIPVNTERTGLWGQCPGPWSYEPVRIVLD
;
A
#
# COMPACT_ATOMS: atom_id res chain seq x y z
N MET A 1 -92.51 17.22 -12.96
CA MET A 1 -91.18 17.60 -12.41
C MET A 1 -90.54 16.38 -11.77
N ARG A 2 -89.66 15.67 -12.49
CA ARG A 2 -89.05 14.41 -12.08
C ARG A 2 -87.68 14.69 -11.42
N ARG A 3 -87.56 14.40 -10.13
CA ARG A 3 -86.27 14.40 -9.41
C ARG A 3 -85.53 13.09 -9.71
N HIS A 4 -84.42 13.17 -10.44
CA HIS A 4 -83.51 12.05 -10.59
C HIS A 4 -82.54 12.02 -9.41
N ARG A 5 -82.65 10.98 -8.58
CA ARG A 5 -81.61 10.56 -7.64
C ARG A 5 -80.57 9.77 -8.42
N SER A 6 -79.32 10.21 -8.36
CA SER A 6 -78.17 9.44 -8.84
C SER A 6 -77.30 9.12 -7.64
N ARG A 7 -77.24 7.83 -7.28
CA ARG A 7 -76.35 7.29 -6.25
C ARG A 7 -75.21 6.55 -6.94
N LEU A 8 -74.01 6.72 -6.37
CA LEU A 8 -72.87 5.81 -6.33
C LEU A 8 -72.10 5.58 -7.63
N THR A 9 -70.78 5.84 -7.58
CA THR A 9 -69.78 4.77 -7.38
C THR A 9 -68.41 5.38 -7.15
N ALA A 10 -67.82 5.07 -5.99
CA ALA A 10 -66.40 5.25 -5.74
C ALA A 10 -65.64 4.19 -6.54
N ALA A 11 -64.59 4.61 -7.27
CA ALA A 11 -63.57 3.73 -7.78
C ALA A 11 -62.22 4.33 -7.36
N GLY A 12 -61.63 3.74 -6.32
CA GLY A 12 -60.30 4.08 -5.84
C GLY A 12 -59.26 3.70 -6.89
N VAL A 13 -58.48 4.69 -7.32
CA VAL A 13 -57.24 4.44 -8.05
C VAL A 13 -56.18 4.18 -6.99
N ALA A 14 -55.88 2.91 -6.75
CA ALA A 14 -54.69 2.50 -6.01
C ALA A 14 -53.47 2.98 -6.81
N ALA A 15 -52.87 4.08 -6.38
CA ALA A 15 -51.59 4.53 -6.89
C ALA A 15 -50.55 3.46 -6.49
N PHE A 16 -50.12 2.67 -7.46
CA PHE A 16 -48.94 1.83 -7.32
C PHE A 16 -47.74 2.75 -7.08
N ALA A 17 -47.33 2.88 -5.82
CA ALA A 17 -46.04 3.45 -5.47
C ALA A 17 -44.98 2.48 -5.99
N THR A 18 -44.45 2.73 -7.18
CA THR A 18 -43.23 2.11 -7.66
C THR A 18 -42.10 2.56 -6.74
N VAL A 19 -41.82 1.74 -5.73
CA VAL A 19 -40.57 1.82 -4.97
C VAL A 19 -39.47 1.48 -5.97
N LEU A 20 -38.84 2.51 -6.53
CA LEU A 20 -37.54 2.38 -7.17
C LEU A 20 -36.58 1.94 -6.07
N THR A 21 -36.47 0.63 -5.87
CA THR A 21 -35.33 0.05 -5.19
C THR A 21 -34.11 0.41 -6.03
N LEU A 22 -33.45 1.50 -5.69
CA LEU A 22 -32.05 1.73 -6.00
C LEU A 22 -31.27 0.65 -5.24
N THR A 23 -31.38 -0.60 -5.71
CA THR A 23 -30.39 -1.63 -5.46
C THR A 23 -29.12 -1.06 -6.05
N GLY A 24 -28.29 -0.47 -5.18
CA GLY A 24 -26.97 -0.01 -5.54
C GLY A 24 -26.32 -1.08 -6.38
N CYS A 25 -25.88 -0.70 -7.58
CA CYS A 25 -25.13 -1.57 -8.45
C CYS A 25 -23.94 -2.08 -7.65
N VAL A 26 -24.01 -3.31 -7.15
CA VAL A 26 -22.86 -4.05 -6.66
C VAL A 26 -22.11 -4.43 -7.93
N LEU A 27 -21.39 -3.46 -8.50
CA LEU A 27 -20.53 -3.72 -9.64
C LEU A 27 -19.40 -4.61 -9.09
N ASP A 28 -19.27 -5.81 -9.65
CA ASP A 28 -18.07 -6.67 -9.57
C ASP A 28 -16.87 -6.00 -10.29
N ALA A 29 -16.73 -4.69 -10.19
CA ALA A 29 -15.68 -3.90 -10.82
C ALA A 29 -14.75 -3.39 -9.74
N CYS A 30 -13.46 -3.65 -9.92
CA CYS A 30 -12.44 -3.13 -9.02
C CYS A 30 -12.28 -1.62 -9.22
N PRO A 31 -12.05 -0.85 -8.14
CA PRO A 31 -11.77 0.56 -8.27
C PRO A 31 -10.52 0.75 -9.14
N ALA A 32 -10.60 1.63 -10.15
CA ALA A 32 -9.46 1.98 -11.01
C ALA A 32 -8.46 2.93 -10.34
N ILE A 33 -8.39 2.92 -9.01
CA ILE A 33 -7.50 3.77 -8.22
C ILE A 33 -6.18 3.03 -8.08
N GLY A 34 -5.09 3.65 -8.54
CA GLY A 34 -3.74 3.15 -8.29
C GLY A 34 -3.33 3.44 -6.85
N TYR A 35 -2.77 2.43 -6.17
CA TYR A 35 -2.15 2.59 -4.86
C TYR A 35 -0.65 2.80 -5.03
N LEU A 36 -0.12 3.81 -4.36
CA LEU A 36 1.31 4.13 -4.30
C LEU A 36 1.72 4.26 -2.84
N ASP A 37 2.66 3.42 -2.40
CA ASP A 37 3.30 3.57 -1.10
C ASP A 37 4.64 4.30 -1.28
N THR A 38 4.73 5.52 -0.76
CA THR A 38 5.96 6.33 -0.76
C THR A 38 6.66 6.37 0.62
N SER A 39 6.21 5.52 1.56
CA SER A 39 6.79 5.45 2.89
C SER A 39 8.25 4.98 2.84
N PRO A 40 9.13 5.44 3.74
CA PRO A 40 10.49 4.92 3.84
C PRO A 40 10.50 3.41 4.11
N ILE A 41 11.40 2.69 3.45
CA ILE A 41 11.56 1.24 3.67
C ILE A 41 12.37 1.04 4.93
N ARG A 42 11.80 0.30 5.90
CA ARG A 42 12.49 0.01 7.16
C ARG A 42 13.45 -1.15 7.01
N LEU A 43 14.65 -0.99 7.56
CA LEU A 43 15.63 -2.07 7.70
C LEU A 43 15.58 -2.57 9.14
N VAL A 44 15.49 -3.89 9.30
CA VAL A 44 15.48 -4.56 10.60
C VAL A 44 16.63 -5.56 10.61
N PHE A 45 17.62 -5.27 11.44
CA PHE A 45 18.78 -6.14 11.60
C PHE A 45 18.49 -7.24 12.63
N GLU A 46 18.84 -8.48 12.29
CA GLU A 46 18.84 -9.61 13.23
C GLU A 46 20.06 -9.50 14.14
N GLY A 47 19.95 -8.64 15.16
CA GLY A 47 21.06 -8.18 15.98
C GLY A 47 21.36 -6.71 15.71
N SER A 48 21.86 -5.98 16.71
CA SER A 48 22.22 -4.58 16.52
C SER A 48 23.54 -4.47 15.74
N PRO A 49 23.62 -3.66 14.67
CA PRO A 49 24.90 -3.36 14.05
C PRO A 49 25.91 -2.82 15.07
N PRO A 50 27.21 -3.09 14.92
CA PRO A 50 28.25 -2.51 15.77
C PRO A 50 28.20 -0.98 15.80
N THR A 51 28.61 -0.37 16.91
CA THR A 51 28.51 1.09 17.10
C THR A 51 29.37 1.90 16.13
N ASP A 52 30.41 1.29 15.57
CA ASP A 52 31.29 1.89 14.57
C ASP A 52 30.91 1.52 13.13
N ALA A 53 29.81 0.78 12.94
CA ALA A 53 29.32 0.41 11.63
C ALA A 53 28.64 1.57 10.91
N THR A 54 28.90 1.67 9.61
CA THR A 54 28.18 2.55 8.67
C THR A 54 27.22 1.70 7.87
N VAL A 55 25.93 2.04 7.95
CA VAL A 55 24.87 1.46 7.12
C VAL A 55 24.64 2.38 5.92
N SER A 56 24.71 1.82 4.72
CA SER A 56 24.41 2.49 3.46
C SER A 56 23.38 1.67 2.69
N ALA A 57 22.56 2.33 1.88
CA ALA A 57 21.55 1.65 1.07
C ALA A 57 21.29 2.37 -0.25
N CYS A 58 20.71 1.66 -1.20
CA CYS A 58 20.10 2.23 -2.40
C CYS A 58 19.04 1.28 -2.96
N PHE A 59 18.06 1.81 -3.69
CA PHE A 59 17.00 1.01 -4.29
C PHE A 59 17.41 0.49 -5.67
N GLY A 60 17.23 -0.81 -5.88
CA GLY A 60 17.66 -1.53 -7.08
C GLY A 60 18.94 -2.33 -6.87
N THR A 61 19.28 -3.14 -7.88
CA THR A 61 20.43 -4.07 -7.84
C THR A 61 21.76 -3.39 -8.23
N HIS A 62 21.70 -2.35 -9.07
CA HIS A 62 22.86 -1.69 -9.65
C HIS A 62 22.83 -0.18 -9.38
N CYS A 63 22.86 0.16 -8.10
CA CYS A 63 22.83 1.54 -7.62
C CYS A 63 24.04 1.82 -6.71
N GLU A 64 24.32 3.11 -6.50
CA GLU A 64 25.37 3.57 -5.59
C GLU A 64 24.78 3.72 -4.17
N PRO A 65 25.24 2.96 -3.17
CA PRO A 65 24.73 3.04 -1.81
C PRO A 65 25.05 4.40 -1.16
N ALA A 66 24.04 5.05 -0.61
CA ALA A 66 24.21 6.28 0.16
C ALA A 66 24.08 5.98 1.67
N PRO A 67 24.78 6.71 2.56
CA PRO A 67 24.68 6.49 3.99
C PRO A 67 23.25 6.70 4.53
N VAL A 68 22.78 5.76 5.34
CA VAL A 68 21.50 5.82 6.05
C VAL A 68 21.75 6.22 7.49
N THR A 69 21.28 7.41 7.87
CA THR A 69 21.38 7.87 9.26
C THR A 69 20.36 7.12 10.13
N PRO A 70 20.77 6.48 11.25
CA PRO A 70 19.83 5.89 12.17
C PRO A 70 18.96 6.97 12.83
N ALA A 71 17.69 6.65 13.03
CA ALA A 71 16.80 7.46 13.84
C ALA A 71 17.22 7.40 15.34
N PRO A 72 16.72 8.32 16.18
CA PRO A 72 17.10 8.35 17.61
C PRO A 72 16.76 7.08 18.40
N ASP A 73 15.81 6.28 17.91
CA ASP A 73 15.43 4.98 18.47
C ASP A 73 16.31 3.82 17.94
N GLY A 74 17.34 4.13 17.16
CA GLY A 74 18.23 3.16 16.53
C GLY A 74 17.67 2.48 15.29
N SER A 75 16.49 2.89 14.80
CA SER A 75 15.89 2.32 13.60
C SER A 75 16.51 2.89 12.32
N TYR A 76 16.58 2.07 11.27
CA TYR A 76 17.04 2.48 9.96
C TYR A 76 15.88 2.51 8.98
N SER A 77 15.74 3.62 8.27
CA SER A 77 14.68 3.82 7.28
C SER A 77 15.27 4.46 6.02
N VAL A 78 15.09 3.82 4.87
CA VAL A 78 15.60 4.26 3.57
C VAL A 78 14.53 5.07 2.85
N PRO A 79 14.68 6.39 2.67
CA PRO A 79 13.70 7.22 1.99
C PRO A 79 13.60 6.90 0.50
N GLN A 80 12.39 6.78 -0.05
CA GLN A 80 12.13 6.60 -1.49
C GLN A 80 12.32 7.90 -2.29
N ARG A 81 13.53 8.48 -2.22
CA ARG A 81 13.92 9.71 -2.93
C ARG A 81 15.45 9.79 -3.06
N PRO A 82 15.98 10.72 -3.87
CA PRO A 82 17.42 10.92 -3.94
C PRO A 82 18.04 11.16 -2.54
N PRO A 83 19.24 10.63 -2.26
CA PRO A 83 20.11 9.87 -3.18
C PRO A 83 19.81 8.36 -3.30
N PHE A 84 18.84 7.83 -2.55
CA PHE A 84 18.61 6.38 -2.45
C PHE A 84 17.79 5.80 -3.60
N LEU A 85 16.91 6.61 -4.18
CA LEU A 85 16.03 6.24 -5.29
C LEU A 85 16.24 7.21 -6.45
N ASP A 86 16.61 6.68 -7.61
CA ASP A 86 16.57 7.44 -8.85
C ASP A 86 15.12 7.59 -9.33
N HIS A 87 14.79 8.76 -9.88
CA HIS A 87 13.43 9.17 -10.28
C HIS A 87 12.69 8.22 -11.26
N ALA A 88 13.33 7.16 -11.75
CA ALA A 88 12.77 6.20 -12.69
C ALA A 88 12.02 5.02 -12.04
N ALA A 89 12.28 4.70 -10.77
CA ALA A 89 11.63 3.57 -10.11
C ALA A 89 10.36 4.05 -9.39
N SER A 90 9.20 3.84 -10.02
CA SER A 90 7.90 4.18 -9.42
C SER A 90 7.57 3.32 -8.20
N GLN A 91 8.17 2.12 -8.09
CA GLN A 91 7.97 1.15 -7.00
C GLN A 91 9.22 0.27 -6.86
N PRO A 92 10.16 0.59 -5.94
CA PRO A 92 11.33 -0.24 -5.72
C PRO A 92 10.93 -1.66 -5.28
N GLN A 93 11.49 -2.66 -5.96
CA GLN A 93 11.27 -4.08 -5.62
C GLN A 93 12.42 -4.65 -4.77
N THR A 94 13.60 -4.04 -4.88
CA THR A 94 14.81 -4.47 -4.18
C THR A 94 15.52 -3.28 -3.55
N VAL A 95 16.26 -3.56 -2.48
CA VAL A 95 17.18 -2.62 -1.84
C VAL A 95 18.53 -3.29 -1.70
N ARG A 96 19.59 -2.65 -2.18
CA ARG A 96 20.96 -3.03 -1.83
C ARG A 96 21.30 -2.39 -0.50
N VAL A 97 21.78 -3.17 0.45
CA VAL A 97 22.26 -2.69 1.74
C VAL A 97 23.74 -3.06 1.88
N VAL A 98 24.50 -2.13 2.44
CA VAL A 98 25.91 -2.28 2.70
C VAL A 98 26.17 -1.86 4.14
N VAL A 99 26.69 -2.77 4.95
CA VAL A 99 27.07 -2.54 6.33
C VAL A 99 28.57 -2.77 6.45
N THR A 100 29.30 -1.72 6.83
CA THR A 100 30.77 -1.78 6.93
C THR A 100 31.24 -1.22 8.26
N THR A 101 32.29 -1.81 8.82
CA THR A 101 33.08 -1.21 9.90
C THR A 101 34.38 -0.66 9.31
N LYS A 102 35.29 -0.16 10.15
CA LYS A 102 36.64 0.19 9.70
C LYS A 102 37.49 -1.03 9.30
N ALA A 103 37.13 -2.22 9.79
CA ALA A 103 37.93 -3.42 9.65
C ALA A 103 37.43 -4.33 8.52
N GLU A 104 36.11 -4.37 8.31
CA GLU A 104 35.48 -5.36 7.43
C GLU A 104 34.12 -4.93 6.90
N VAL A 105 33.63 -5.69 5.92
CA VAL A 105 32.27 -5.62 5.39
C VAL A 105 31.45 -6.70 6.11
N LEU A 106 30.39 -6.30 6.81
CA LEU A 106 29.47 -7.18 7.53
C LEU A 106 28.29 -7.63 6.66
N ASP A 107 27.93 -6.80 5.69
CA ASP A 107 26.90 -7.09 4.69
C ASP A 107 27.14 -6.23 3.43
N ASP A 108 26.99 -6.81 2.26
CA ASP A 108 26.88 -6.12 0.96
C ASP A 108 26.02 -6.99 0.06
N ALA A 109 24.70 -6.87 0.22
CA ALA A 109 23.74 -7.73 -0.42
C ALA A 109 22.56 -6.96 -0.98
N VAL A 110 21.89 -7.59 -1.95
CA VAL A 110 20.62 -7.11 -2.50
C VAL A 110 19.51 -7.93 -1.88
N HIS A 111 18.54 -7.23 -1.29
CA HIS A 111 17.39 -7.82 -0.63
C HIS A 111 16.11 -7.50 -1.38
N ASP A 112 15.20 -8.46 -1.44
CA ASP A 112 13.83 -8.22 -1.88
C ASP A 112 13.08 -7.41 -0.82
N ILE A 113 12.28 -6.45 -1.27
CA ILE A 113 11.42 -5.65 -0.39
C ILE A 113 10.06 -6.35 -0.33
N PRO A 114 9.68 -6.94 0.83
CA PRO A 114 8.39 -7.61 0.91
C PRO A 114 7.26 -6.59 0.87
N VAL A 115 6.12 -7.01 0.30
CA VAL A 115 4.92 -6.18 0.18
C VAL A 115 3.73 -6.91 0.81
N ASN A 116 3.00 -6.20 1.66
CA ASN A 116 1.70 -6.64 2.14
C ASN A 116 0.61 -6.06 1.21
N THR A 117 -0.34 -6.88 0.78
CA THR A 117 -1.45 -6.45 -0.07
C THR A 117 -2.78 -6.78 0.58
N GLU A 118 -3.59 -5.77 0.84
CA GLU A 118 -4.96 -5.90 1.34
C GLU A 118 -5.90 -6.14 0.16
N ARG A 119 -6.23 -7.40 -0.14
CA ARG A 119 -7.20 -7.71 -1.20
C ARG A 119 -8.61 -7.29 -0.79
N THR A 120 -9.35 -6.71 -1.74
CA THR A 120 -10.70 -6.20 -1.51
C THR A 120 -11.73 -6.87 -2.44
N GLY A 121 -13.02 -6.61 -2.21
CA GLY A 121 -14.13 -7.24 -2.92
C GLY A 121 -14.69 -8.46 -2.18
N LEU A 122 -15.88 -8.91 -2.58
CA LEU A 122 -16.62 -10.00 -1.91
C LEU A 122 -15.82 -11.31 -1.81
N TRP A 123 -14.84 -11.51 -2.70
CA TRP A 123 -14.00 -12.70 -2.81
C TRP A 123 -12.50 -12.36 -2.84
N GLY A 124 -12.11 -11.13 -2.47
CA GLY A 124 -10.71 -10.69 -2.57
C GLY A 124 -10.21 -10.59 -4.01
N GLN A 125 -11.11 -10.40 -4.98
CA GLN A 125 -10.79 -10.35 -6.41
C GLN A 125 -10.12 -9.04 -6.83
N CYS A 126 -10.22 -8.00 -6.00
CA CYS A 126 -9.67 -6.68 -6.32
C CYS A 126 -8.32 -6.44 -5.66
N PRO A 127 -7.33 -5.93 -6.43
CA PRO A 127 -6.12 -5.39 -5.83
C PRO A 127 -6.53 -4.21 -4.96
N GLY A 128 -6.30 -4.32 -3.66
CA GLY A 128 -6.54 -3.21 -2.75
C GLY A 128 -5.24 -2.53 -2.35
N PRO A 129 -5.26 -1.74 -1.27
CA PRO A 129 -4.08 -1.07 -0.76
C PRO A 129 -2.94 -2.06 -0.54
N TRP A 130 -1.72 -1.59 -0.74
CA TRP A 130 -0.54 -2.36 -0.41
C TRP A 130 0.46 -1.45 0.29
N SER A 131 1.33 -2.07 1.07
CA SER A 131 2.38 -1.38 1.81
C SER A 131 3.65 -2.21 1.80
N TYR A 132 4.79 -1.54 1.89
CA TYR A 132 6.04 -2.25 2.11
C TYR A 132 6.13 -2.79 3.54
N GLU A 133 6.70 -3.99 3.65
CA GLU A 133 7.09 -4.58 4.93
C GLU A 133 8.57 -4.30 5.21
N PRO A 134 9.00 -4.40 6.48
CA PRO A 134 10.41 -4.23 6.82
C PRO A 134 11.30 -5.29 6.15
N VAL A 135 12.43 -4.86 5.61
CA VAL A 135 13.49 -5.73 5.09
C VAL A 135 14.31 -6.25 6.25
N ARG A 136 14.45 -7.57 6.35
CA ARG A 136 15.25 -8.23 7.40
C ARG A 136 16.66 -8.48 6.89
N ILE A 137 17.64 -8.11 7.70
CA ILE A 137 19.06 -8.21 7.36
C ILE A 137 19.75 -9.02 8.44
N VAL A 138 20.44 -10.08 8.03
CA VAL A 138 21.31 -10.87 8.91
C VAL A 138 22.73 -10.40 8.63
N LEU A 139 23.45 -9.99 9.68
CA LEU A 139 24.85 -9.60 9.56
C LEU A 139 25.71 -10.86 9.67
N ASP A 140 26.69 -11.00 8.77
CA ASP A 140 27.64 -12.11 8.76
C ASP A 140 28.84 -11.85 9.71
#